data_AF-A0A8J7FG89-F1
#
_entry.id   AF-A0A8J7FG89-F1
#
_cell.length_a   1.000
_cell.length_b   1.000
_cell.length_c   1.000
_cell.angle_alpha   90.00
_cell.angle_beta   90.00
_cell.angle_gamma   90.00
#
_symmetry.space_group_name_H-M   'P 1'
#
loop_
_entity.id
_entity.type
_entity.pdbx_description
1 polymer ?
#
loop_
_entity_poly.entity_id
_entity_poly.type
_entity_poly.pdbx_seq_one_letter_code
_entity_poly.pdbx_strand_id
1 'polypeptide(L)'
;MNILVYGDSMSWGIIPGSRNRQPRALRWPGIMQQRLGPEISVIEECLNGRTTHFDDPNRPKRNGLEYIQMILESHSPIDLIVVMLGINDFQDVIGANAIESAAGYEKLISRLQTLKPEPMKRPAQILAIVPPDIVEPLNTMADKFSGYTRGHGAEARYINVLETLDVPYIRASEHITLSRFDGVHLDTPEHNLLGQEVAKRVTALMT
;
A
#
# COMPACT_ATOMS: atom_id res chain seq x y z
N MET A 1 12.51 -9.03 -14.28
CA MET A 1 12.28 -8.80 -12.84
C MET A 1 10.79 -8.71 -12.61
N ASN A 2 10.26 -9.40 -11.60
CA ASN A 2 8.84 -9.41 -11.25
C ASN A 2 8.63 -8.59 -9.97
N ILE A 3 7.81 -7.55 -10.07
CA ILE A 3 7.45 -6.65 -8.97
C ILE A 3 5.99 -6.88 -8.62
N LEU A 4 5.72 -7.27 -7.37
CA LEU A 4 4.37 -7.34 -6.84
C LEU A 4 4.02 -6.06 -6.10
N VAL A 5 3.01 -5.32 -6.57
CA VAL A 5 2.41 -4.22 -5.81
C VAL A 5 1.32 -4.77 -4.92
N TYR A 6 1.55 -4.75 -3.61
CA TYR A 6 0.61 -5.20 -2.59
C TYR A 6 -0.02 -4.00 -1.89
N GLY A 7 -1.29 -3.70 -2.19
CA GLY A 7 -1.91 -2.50 -1.64
C GLY A 7 -3.44 -2.54 -1.59
N ASP A 8 -4.02 -1.37 -1.36
CA ASP A 8 -5.46 -1.17 -1.21
C ASP A 8 -6.07 -0.34 -2.35
N SER A 9 -7.10 0.47 -2.07
CA SER A 9 -7.75 1.34 -3.05
C SER A 9 -6.86 2.46 -3.59
N MET A 10 -5.88 2.93 -2.81
CA MET A 10 -4.91 3.92 -3.29
C MET A 10 -4.01 3.34 -4.38
N SER A 11 -3.70 2.04 -4.30
CA SER A 11 -2.89 1.35 -5.31
C SER A 11 -3.71 0.73 -6.43
N TRP A 12 -4.94 0.31 -6.13
CA TRP A 12 -5.91 -0.13 -7.14
C TRP A 12 -6.27 1.03 -8.08
N GLY A 13 -6.24 2.26 -7.57
CA GLY A 13 -6.53 3.48 -8.29
C GLY A 13 -8.03 3.73 -8.35
N ILE A 14 -8.70 3.81 -7.20
CA ILE A 14 -10.09 4.26 -7.18
C ILE A 14 -10.14 5.76 -7.56
N ILE A 15 -11.09 6.13 -8.40
CA ILE A 15 -11.31 7.55 -8.73
C ILE A 15 -12.18 8.16 -7.61
N PRO A 16 -11.70 9.20 -6.89
CA PRO A 16 -12.44 9.84 -5.81
C PRO A 16 -13.87 10.23 -6.23
N GLY A 17 -14.82 10.03 -5.32
CA GLY A 17 -16.25 10.31 -5.60
C GLY A 17 -16.94 9.35 -6.56
N SER A 18 -16.26 8.29 -7.01
CA SER A 18 -16.83 7.29 -7.90
C SER A 18 -16.57 5.87 -7.37
N ARG A 19 -17.08 4.88 -8.10
CA ARG A 19 -16.71 3.46 -7.92
C ARG A 19 -15.82 2.94 -9.06
N ASN A 20 -15.35 3.85 -9.90
CA ASN A 20 -14.57 3.52 -11.09
C ASN A 20 -13.09 3.39 -10.75
N ARG A 21 -12.39 2.62 -11.60
CA ARG A 21 -10.96 2.44 -11.53
C ARG A 21 -10.27 3.38 -12.52
N GLN A 22 -9.19 4.01 -12.09
CA GLN A 22 -8.25 4.70 -12.94
C GLN A 22 -7.75 3.75 -14.06
N PRO A 23 -7.66 4.21 -15.31
CA PRO A 23 -6.99 3.48 -16.38
C PRO A 23 -5.60 3.01 -15.95
N ARG A 24 -5.13 1.86 -16.46
CA ARG A 24 -3.83 1.30 -16.05
C ARG A 24 -2.69 2.29 -16.21
N ALA A 25 -2.68 3.05 -17.30
CA ALA A 25 -1.67 4.06 -17.57
C ALA A 25 -1.68 5.27 -16.61
N LEU A 26 -2.74 5.46 -15.83
CA LEU A 26 -2.94 6.64 -14.98
C LEU A 26 -2.85 6.35 -13.47
N ARG A 27 -2.84 5.07 -13.07
CA ARG A 27 -2.60 4.69 -11.67
C ARG A 27 -1.12 4.45 -11.42
N TRP A 28 -0.68 4.77 -10.21
CA TRP A 28 0.74 4.80 -9.85
C TRP A 28 1.51 3.50 -10.18
N PRO A 29 0.94 2.28 -10.05
CA PRO A 29 1.66 1.06 -10.45
C PRO A 29 1.93 0.98 -11.96
N GLY A 30 0.98 1.44 -12.77
CA GLY A 30 1.14 1.45 -14.23
C GLY A 30 2.06 2.57 -14.72
N ILE A 31 2.10 3.70 -14.03
CA ILE A 31 3.11 4.75 -14.27
C ILE A 31 4.50 4.23 -13.91
N MET A 32 4.64 3.54 -12.78
CA MET A 32 5.88 2.87 -12.40
C MET A 32 6.33 1.88 -13.49
N GLN A 33 5.43 0.99 -13.95
CA GLN A 33 5.69 0.07 -15.06
C GLN A 33 6.21 0.77 -16.33
N GLN A 34 5.59 1.89 -16.73
CA GLN A 34 6.00 2.63 -17.92
C GLN A 34 7.40 3.23 -17.77
N ARG A 35 7.74 3.73 -16.57
CA ARG A 35 9.05 4.31 -16.28
C ARG A 35 10.16 3.27 -16.20
N LEU A 36 9.84 2.10 -15.65
CA LEU A 36 10.76 0.97 -15.50
C LEU A 36 11.02 0.22 -16.83
N GLY A 37 10.12 0.36 -17.80
CA GLY A 37 10.27 -0.23 -19.12
C GLY A 37 9.73 -1.67 -19.22
N PRO A 38 9.74 -2.25 -20.43
CA PRO A 38 9.03 -3.50 -20.73
C PRO A 38 9.69 -4.76 -20.15
N GLU A 39 10.97 -4.69 -19.75
CA GLU A 39 11.71 -5.83 -19.18
C GLU A 39 11.35 -6.15 -17.72
N ILE A 40 10.63 -5.23 -17.06
CA ILE A 40 10.13 -5.38 -15.71
C ILE A 40 8.64 -5.70 -15.79
N SER A 41 8.19 -6.72 -15.05
CA SER A 41 6.77 -7.09 -14.97
C SER A 41 6.18 -6.59 -13.65
N VAL A 42 5.20 -5.68 -13.72
CA VAL A 42 4.47 -5.18 -12.55
C VAL A 42 3.11 -5.86 -12.41
N ILE A 43 2.97 -6.63 -11.33
CA ILE A 43 1.77 -7.35 -10.92
C ILE A 43 1.03 -6.51 -9.88
N GLU A 44 -0.24 -6.19 -10.14
CA GLU A 44 -1.05 -5.34 -9.27
C GLU A 44 -1.98 -6.19 -8.37
N GLU A 45 -1.51 -6.54 -7.18
CA GLU A 45 -2.32 -7.16 -6.12
C GLU A 45 -2.90 -6.09 -5.21
N CYS A 46 -3.87 -5.34 -5.71
CA CYS A 46 -4.44 -4.19 -5.02
C CYS A 46 -5.93 -4.41 -4.73
N LEU A 47 -6.34 -4.34 -3.47
CA LEU A 47 -7.69 -4.70 -3.04
C LEU A 47 -8.34 -3.60 -2.19
N ASN A 48 -9.40 -2.98 -2.72
CA ASN A 48 -10.12 -1.90 -2.04
C ASN A 48 -10.55 -2.28 -0.62
N GLY A 49 -10.06 -1.53 0.38
CA GLY A 49 -10.33 -1.74 1.81
C GLY A 49 -9.44 -2.77 2.49
N ARG A 50 -8.37 -3.25 1.84
CA ARG A 50 -7.38 -4.12 2.48
C ARG A 50 -6.75 -3.40 3.67
N THR A 51 -6.68 -4.07 4.80
CA THR A 51 -6.05 -3.61 6.04
C THR A 51 -4.65 -4.21 6.17
N THR A 52 -3.86 -3.79 7.16
CA THR A 52 -2.58 -4.46 7.44
C THR A 52 -2.79 -5.91 7.87
N HIS A 53 -3.60 -6.14 8.90
CA HIS A 53 -3.83 -7.46 9.49
C HIS A 53 -5.21 -7.63 10.16
N PHE A 54 -6.12 -6.67 10.00
CA PHE A 54 -7.42 -6.68 10.65
C PHE A 54 -8.51 -7.28 9.75
N ASP A 55 -9.46 -7.99 10.35
CA ASP A 55 -10.64 -8.44 9.64
C ASP A 55 -11.66 -7.29 9.54
N ASP A 56 -12.25 -7.13 8.37
CA ASP A 56 -13.41 -6.26 8.17
C ASP A 56 -14.69 -7.14 8.31
N PRO A 57 -15.50 -6.97 9.36
CA PRO A 57 -16.69 -7.80 9.60
C PRO A 57 -17.74 -7.64 8.50
N ASN A 58 -17.74 -6.52 7.78
CA ASN A 58 -18.67 -6.24 6.70
C ASN A 58 -18.13 -6.69 5.34
N ARG A 59 -16.82 -6.88 5.22
CA ARG A 59 -16.15 -7.23 3.96
C ARG A 59 -15.09 -8.31 4.22
N PRO A 60 -15.47 -9.58 4.18
CA PRO A 60 -14.53 -10.68 4.37
C PRO A 60 -13.33 -10.60 3.41
N LYS A 61 -12.21 -11.17 3.85
CA LYS A 61 -10.96 -11.25 3.07
C LYS A 61 -10.32 -9.88 2.81
N ARG A 62 -10.30 -9.02 3.83
CA ARG A 62 -9.59 -7.73 3.81
C ARG A 62 -8.33 -7.69 4.67
N ASN A 63 -8.14 -8.72 5.49
CA ASN A 63 -6.92 -8.94 6.23
C ASN A 63 -5.73 -9.15 5.27
N GLY A 64 -4.80 -8.19 5.23
CA GLY A 64 -3.62 -8.26 4.37
C GLY A 64 -2.68 -9.40 4.76
N LEU A 65 -2.59 -9.74 6.04
CA LEU A 65 -1.71 -10.79 6.55
C LEU A 65 -2.23 -12.20 6.23
N GLU A 66 -3.54 -12.42 6.32
CA GLU A 66 -4.14 -13.76 6.22
C GLU A 66 -3.87 -14.44 4.86
N TYR A 67 -3.94 -13.69 3.76
CA TYR A 67 -3.87 -14.26 2.40
C TYR A 67 -2.51 -14.08 1.72
N ILE A 68 -1.54 -13.45 2.39
CA ILE A 68 -0.31 -13.03 1.71
C ILE A 68 0.48 -14.22 1.16
N GLN A 69 0.52 -15.34 1.88
CA GLN A 69 1.24 -16.54 1.42
C GLN A 69 0.65 -17.09 0.12
N MET A 70 -0.67 -17.27 0.05
CA MET A 70 -1.35 -17.74 -1.16
C MET A 70 -1.10 -16.82 -2.35
N ILE A 71 -1.09 -15.50 -2.12
CA ILE A 71 -0.81 -14.51 -3.16
C ILE A 71 0.63 -14.62 -3.66
N LEU A 72 1.61 -14.74 -2.76
CA LEU A 72 3.01 -14.91 -3.18
C LEU A 72 3.24 -16.23 -3.91
N GLU A 73 2.59 -17.32 -3.51
CA GLU A 73 2.65 -18.61 -4.21
C GLU A 73 2.02 -18.54 -5.61
N SER A 74 0.95 -17.77 -5.78
CA SER A 74 0.26 -17.64 -7.08
C SER A 74 1.05 -16.82 -8.11
N HIS A 75 1.94 -15.95 -7.65
CA HIS A 75 2.71 -15.02 -8.49
C HIS A 75 4.21 -15.28 -8.49
N SER A 76 4.68 -16.33 -7.80
CA SER A 76 6.10 -16.66 -7.74
C SER A 76 6.65 -17.02 -9.13
N PRO A 77 7.94 -16.73 -9.42
CA PRO A 77 8.90 -16.01 -8.56
C PRO A 77 8.69 -14.49 -8.57
N ILE A 78 8.87 -13.86 -7.40
CA ILE A 78 8.82 -12.40 -7.21
C ILE A 78 10.19 -11.90 -6.75
N ASP A 79 10.69 -10.83 -7.36
CA ASP A 79 11.98 -10.23 -7.01
C ASP A 79 11.83 -9.11 -5.96
N LEU A 80 10.75 -8.31 -6.08
CA LEU A 80 10.46 -7.17 -5.22
C LEU A 80 8.96 -7.09 -4.90
N ILE A 81 8.64 -6.76 -3.66
CA ILE A 81 7.27 -6.45 -3.22
C ILE A 81 7.23 -4.97 -2.83
N VAL A 82 6.35 -4.21 -3.49
CA VAL A 82 6.06 -2.82 -3.10
C VAL A 82 4.77 -2.81 -2.28
N VAL A 83 4.86 -2.47 -1.00
CA VAL A 83 3.73 -2.52 -0.05
C VAL A 83 3.22 -1.11 0.25
N MET A 84 1.91 -0.88 0.11
CA MET A 84 1.25 0.36 0.52
C MET A 84 -0.10 0.04 1.16
N LEU A 85 -0.12 0.00 2.50
CA LEU A 85 -1.28 -0.33 3.32
C LEU A 85 -1.28 0.50 4.62
N GLY A 86 -2.38 0.46 5.34
CA GLY A 86 -2.53 1.06 6.67
C GLY A 86 -3.63 2.10 6.77
N ILE A 87 -4.06 2.71 5.65
CA ILE A 87 -5.11 3.75 5.72
C ILE A 87 -6.45 3.15 6.17
N ASN A 88 -6.78 1.93 5.72
CA ASN A 88 -8.06 1.29 6.01
C ASN A 88 -8.21 0.80 7.45
N ASP A 89 -7.09 0.67 8.15
CA ASP A 89 -7.06 0.29 9.56
C ASP A 89 -7.76 1.36 10.43
N PHE A 90 -7.83 2.60 9.92
CA PHE A 90 -8.50 3.73 10.57
C PHE A 90 -9.96 3.93 10.14
N GLN A 91 -10.53 3.02 9.34
CA GLN A 91 -11.98 2.99 9.13
C GLN A 91 -12.68 2.72 10.47
N ASP A 92 -13.86 3.30 10.65
CA ASP A 92 -14.56 3.20 11.94
C ASP A 92 -14.95 1.76 12.28
N VAL A 93 -15.27 0.96 11.26
CA VAL A 93 -15.57 -0.48 11.41
C VAL A 93 -14.38 -1.29 11.94
N ILE A 94 -13.15 -0.86 11.67
CA ILE A 94 -11.93 -1.52 12.16
C ILE A 94 -11.55 -0.95 13.53
N GLY A 95 -11.62 0.37 13.69
CA GLY A 95 -11.45 1.03 14.98
C GLY A 95 -10.03 1.09 15.51
N ALA A 96 -9.01 0.72 14.71
CA ALA A 96 -7.63 0.68 15.17
C ALA A 96 -7.06 2.09 15.41
N ASN A 97 -6.12 2.20 16.35
CA ASN A 97 -5.28 3.38 16.51
C ASN A 97 -3.91 3.21 15.84
N ALA A 98 -3.12 4.30 15.78
CA ALA A 98 -1.82 4.32 15.12
C ALA A 98 -0.82 3.26 15.66
N ILE A 99 -0.87 2.92 16.95
CA ILE A 99 0.01 1.91 17.55
C ILE A 99 -0.41 0.51 17.11
N GLU A 100 -1.71 0.21 17.16
CA GLU A 100 -2.26 -1.09 16.77
C GLU A 100 -2.05 -1.35 15.26
N SER A 101 -2.26 -0.32 14.45
CA SER A 101 -2.02 -0.41 13.01
C SER A 101 -0.53 -0.62 12.69
N ALA A 102 0.38 0.07 13.38
CA ALA A 102 1.81 -0.15 13.21
C ALA A 102 2.26 -1.56 13.63
N ALA A 103 1.73 -2.11 14.73
CA ALA A 103 1.98 -3.50 15.13
C ALA A 103 1.44 -4.50 14.09
N GLY A 104 0.31 -4.18 13.46
CA GLY A 104 -0.23 -4.91 12.33
C GLY A 104 0.69 -4.91 11.11
N TYR A 105 1.18 -3.72 10.78
CA TYR A 105 2.12 -3.51 9.68
C TYR A 105 3.43 -4.26 9.92
N GLU A 106 3.97 -4.22 11.14
CA GLU A 106 5.16 -4.98 11.54
C GLU A 106 4.99 -6.48 11.31
N LYS A 107 3.86 -7.06 11.71
CA LYS A 107 3.55 -8.48 11.46
C LYS A 107 3.50 -8.79 9.97
N LEU A 108 2.88 -7.93 9.17
CA LEU A 108 2.80 -8.09 7.72
C LEU A 108 4.18 -8.06 7.06
N ILE A 109 4.98 -7.03 7.33
CA ILE A 109 6.32 -6.86 6.76
C ILE A 109 7.25 -8.00 7.21
N SER A 110 7.23 -8.34 8.51
CA SER A 110 8.02 -9.47 9.04
C SER A 110 7.62 -10.78 8.37
N ARG A 111 6.32 -11.01 8.13
CA ARG A 111 5.86 -12.21 7.40
C ARG A 111 6.42 -12.23 5.98
N LEU A 112 6.35 -11.12 5.26
CA LEU A 112 6.91 -11.00 3.90
C LEU A 112 8.41 -11.29 3.85
N GLN A 113 9.19 -10.83 4.83
CA GLN A 113 10.64 -11.09 4.92
C GLN A 113 10.98 -12.57 5.16
N THR A 114 10.00 -13.41 5.53
CA THR A 114 10.23 -14.85 5.75
C THR A 114 9.73 -15.74 4.62
N LEU A 115 8.80 -15.25 3.79
CA LEU A 115 8.15 -16.04 2.75
C LEU A 115 9.04 -16.20 1.53
N LYS A 116 9.21 -17.44 1.08
CA LYS A 116 10.01 -17.81 -0.09
C LYS A 116 9.35 -18.99 -0.83
N PRO A 117 8.13 -18.79 -1.38
CA PRO A 117 7.46 -19.84 -2.13
C PRO A 117 8.31 -20.29 -3.32
N GLU A 118 8.18 -21.55 -3.73
CA GLU A 118 8.92 -22.07 -4.88
C GLU A 118 8.61 -21.25 -6.14
N PRO A 119 9.59 -20.94 -7.00
CA PRO A 119 10.99 -21.38 -6.98
C PRO A 119 11.96 -20.38 -6.30
N MET A 120 11.49 -19.47 -5.46
CA MET A 120 12.31 -18.42 -4.86
C MET A 120 13.36 -18.99 -3.91
N LYS A 121 14.65 -18.71 -4.17
CA LYS A 121 15.76 -19.15 -3.30
C LYS A 121 15.87 -18.34 -2.01
N ARG A 122 15.37 -17.10 -2.05
CA ARG A 122 15.32 -16.15 -0.94
C ARG A 122 13.99 -15.40 -0.99
N PRO A 123 13.50 -14.86 0.13
CA PRO A 123 12.40 -13.92 0.13
C PRO A 123 12.65 -12.75 -0.84
N ALA A 124 11.58 -12.20 -1.40
CA ALA A 124 11.66 -11.01 -2.25
C ALA A 124 12.19 -9.83 -1.43
N GLN A 125 12.86 -8.89 -2.09
CA GLN A 125 13.11 -7.58 -1.47
C GLN A 125 11.77 -6.87 -1.20
N ILE A 126 11.75 -5.95 -0.24
CA ILE A 126 10.55 -5.18 0.09
C ILE A 126 10.89 -3.69 -0.04
N LEU A 127 10.00 -2.95 -0.69
CA LEU A 127 9.95 -1.49 -0.64
C LEU A 127 8.60 -1.09 -0.04
N ALA A 128 8.62 -0.42 1.11
CA ALA A 128 7.39 0.09 1.72
C ALA A 128 7.06 1.51 1.23
N ILE A 129 5.77 1.79 1.11
CA ILE A 129 5.24 3.14 0.92
C ILE A 129 4.37 3.43 2.13
N VAL A 130 4.82 4.39 2.93
CA VAL A 130 4.07 4.88 4.10
C VAL A 130 3.01 5.85 3.57
N PRO A 131 1.70 5.53 3.68
CA PRO A 131 0.64 6.41 3.17
C PRO A 131 0.57 7.71 3.99
N PRO A 132 0.09 8.83 3.41
CA PRO A 132 -0.10 10.07 4.17
C PRO A 132 -1.13 9.89 5.30
N ASP A 133 -0.95 10.59 6.41
CA ASP A 133 -1.97 10.71 7.45
C ASP A 133 -3.25 11.36 6.88
N ILE A 134 -4.41 10.85 7.30
CA ILE A 134 -5.71 11.46 6.96
C ILE A 134 -5.82 12.78 7.74
N VAL A 135 -5.97 13.90 7.04
CA VAL A 135 -6.17 15.22 7.67
C VAL A 135 -7.64 15.47 7.97
N GLU A 136 -8.49 15.26 6.98
CA GLU A 136 -9.94 15.42 7.08
C GLU A 136 -10.62 14.55 6.01
N PRO A 137 -11.35 13.49 6.38
CA PRO A 137 -12.12 12.71 5.43
C PRO A 137 -13.39 13.49 5.03
N LEU A 138 -13.72 13.46 3.75
CA LEU A 138 -14.80 14.27 3.17
C LEU A 138 -15.85 13.39 2.48
N ASN A 139 -17.03 13.96 2.25
CA ASN A 139 -18.14 13.30 1.55
C ASN A 139 -18.42 11.90 2.14
N THR A 140 -18.58 10.88 1.30
CA THR A 140 -18.86 9.51 1.75
C THR A 140 -17.76 8.90 2.61
N MET A 141 -16.53 9.45 2.58
CA MET A 141 -15.45 8.99 3.44
C MET A 141 -15.54 9.57 4.85
N ALA A 142 -16.23 10.70 5.06
CA ALA A 142 -16.38 11.32 6.38
C ALA A 142 -17.03 10.36 7.40
N ASP A 143 -18.12 9.69 7.03
CA ASP A 143 -18.78 8.71 7.89
C ASP A 143 -17.92 7.45 8.07
N LYS A 144 -17.30 6.99 6.97
CA LYS A 144 -16.52 5.75 6.95
C LYS A 144 -15.24 5.83 7.78
N PHE A 145 -14.67 7.03 7.87
CA PHE A 145 -13.46 7.35 8.62
C PHE A 145 -13.75 8.35 9.74
N SER A 146 -14.95 8.30 10.33
CA SER A 146 -15.37 9.25 11.38
C SER A 146 -14.43 9.30 12.59
N GLY A 147 -13.75 8.19 12.88
CA GLY A 147 -12.72 8.07 13.92
C GLY A 147 -11.27 8.15 13.43
N TYR A 148 -10.99 8.74 12.26
CA TYR A 148 -9.65 8.77 11.65
C TYR A 148 -8.56 9.36 12.55
N THR A 149 -8.92 10.23 13.50
CA THR A 149 -7.99 10.85 14.45
C THR A 149 -7.26 9.84 15.33
N ARG A 150 -7.80 8.62 15.50
CA ARG A 150 -7.10 7.49 16.14
C ARG A 150 -5.79 7.13 15.42
N GLY A 151 -5.72 7.40 14.12
CA GLY A 151 -4.57 7.15 13.27
C GLY A 151 -3.55 8.29 13.20
N HIS A 152 -3.77 9.43 13.85
CA HIS A 152 -2.81 10.54 13.80
C HIS A 152 -1.41 10.11 14.29
N GLY A 153 -0.38 10.45 13.51
CA GLY A 153 1.00 10.06 13.79
C GLY A 153 1.33 8.62 13.38
N ALA A 154 0.47 7.96 12.61
CA ALA A 154 0.74 6.62 12.08
C ALA A 154 1.95 6.61 11.16
N GLU A 155 2.15 7.66 10.34
CA GLU A 155 3.34 7.78 9.49
C GLU A 155 4.65 7.57 10.27
N ALA A 156 4.82 8.26 11.39
CA ALA A 156 6.02 8.12 12.23
C ALA A 156 6.15 6.73 12.84
N ARG A 157 5.03 6.09 13.20
CA ARG A 157 5.01 4.73 13.76
C ARG A 157 5.42 3.69 12.72
N TYR A 158 4.88 3.77 11.51
CA TYR A 158 5.26 2.88 10.41
C TYR A 158 6.74 3.03 10.05
N ILE A 159 7.25 4.27 10.04
CA ILE A 159 8.67 4.51 9.76
C ILE A 159 9.57 3.87 10.82
N ASN A 160 9.26 4.03 12.10
CA ASN A 160 10.01 3.37 13.18
C ASN A 160 10.03 1.84 13.02
N VAL A 161 8.89 1.25 12.63
CA VAL A 161 8.80 -0.19 12.32
C VAL A 161 9.72 -0.57 11.15
N LEU A 162 9.67 0.20 10.05
CA LEU A 162 10.45 -0.08 8.85
C LEU A 162 11.96 0.08 9.09
N GLU A 163 12.37 1.07 9.88
CA GLU A 163 13.76 1.26 10.31
C GLU A 163 14.23 0.11 11.21
N THR A 164 13.38 -0.36 12.12
CA THR A 164 13.69 -1.52 12.99
C THR A 164 13.85 -2.81 12.20
N LEU A 165 13.05 -2.99 11.14
CA LEU A 165 13.08 -4.17 10.28
C LEU A 165 14.08 -4.08 9.11
N ASP A 166 14.84 -2.99 9.01
CA ASP A 166 15.77 -2.68 7.91
C ASP A 166 15.10 -2.78 6.52
N VAL A 167 13.92 -2.16 6.39
CA VAL A 167 13.15 -2.13 5.14
C VAL A 167 13.19 -0.73 4.53
N PRO A 168 13.65 -0.56 3.27
CA PRO A 168 13.63 0.74 2.61
C PRO A 168 12.20 1.21 2.40
N TYR A 169 12.00 2.52 2.51
CA TYR A 169 10.67 3.12 2.43
C TYR A 169 10.62 4.43 1.65
N ILE A 170 9.40 4.78 1.21
CA ILE A 170 9.01 6.10 0.72
C ILE A 170 7.98 6.66 1.70
N ARG A 171 8.21 7.86 2.24
CA ARG A 171 7.18 8.61 2.96
C ARG A 171 6.32 9.35 1.93
N ALA A 172 5.13 8.85 1.63
CA ALA A 172 4.34 9.36 0.51
C ALA A 172 3.90 10.83 0.71
N SER A 173 3.70 11.27 1.96
CA SER A 173 3.33 12.65 2.30
C SER A 173 4.38 13.69 1.87
N GLU A 174 5.62 13.30 1.58
CA GLU A 174 6.66 14.20 1.04
C GLU A 174 6.51 14.44 -0.48
N HIS A 175 5.66 13.66 -1.15
CA HIS A 175 5.54 13.65 -2.61
C HIS A 175 4.12 13.87 -3.12
N ILE A 176 3.11 13.50 -2.32
CA ILE A 176 1.71 13.53 -2.72
C ILE A 176 0.81 14.07 -1.62
N THR A 177 -0.39 14.48 -2.02
CA THR A 177 -1.49 14.85 -1.11
C THR A 177 -2.72 13.97 -1.33
N LEU A 178 -3.56 13.83 -0.29
CA LEU A 178 -4.85 13.15 -0.40
C LEU A 178 -5.85 14.02 -1.16
N SER A 179 -6.79 13.37 -1.85
CA SER A 179 -7.77 14.03 -2.72
C SER A 179 -8.56 15.07 -1.94
N ARG A 180 -8.71 16.26 -2.52
CA ARG A 180 -9.57 17.31 -1.96
C ARG A 180 -11.06 16.94 -2.04
N PHE A 181 -11.41 15.89 -2.77
CA PHE A 181 -12.79 15.43 -2.88
C PHE A 181 -13.18 14.56 -1.69
N ASP A 182 -12.37 13.57 -1.29
CA ASP A 182 -12.76 12.63 -0.23
C ASP A 182 -11.78 12.54 0.95
N GLY A 183 -10.62 13.17 0.87
CA GLY A 183 -9.64 13.21 1.95
C GLY A 183 -8.96 11.88 2.23
N VAL A 184 -9.10 10.87 1.38
CA VAL A 184 -8.57 9.52 1.60
C VAL A 184 -7.86 8.93 0.38
N HIS A 185 -8.37 9.15 -0.83
CA HIS A 185 -7.81 8.56 -2.05
C HIS A 185 -6.90 9.53 -2.80
N LEU A 186 -6.34 9.09 -3.93
CA LEU A 186 -5.43 9.87 -4.75
C LEU A 186 -6.14 10.44 -5.97
N ASP A 187 -5.91 11.73 -6.25
CA ASP A 187 -6.28 12.32 -7.53
C ASP A 187 -5.31 11.86 -8.63
N THR A 188 -5.71 11.97 -9.90
CA THR A 188 -4.87 11.55 -11.06
C THR A 188 -3.46 12.16 -11.05
N PRO A 189 -3.26 13.46 -10.73
CA PRO A 189 -1.91 14.03 -10.66
C PRO A 189 -1.03 13.38 -9.57
N GLU A 190 -1.63 13.01 -8.44
CA GLU A 190 -0.94 12.39 -7.30
C GLU A 190 -0.48 10.97 -7.64
N HIS A 191 -1.27 10.21 -8.42
CA HIS A 191 -0.82 8.94 -8.96
C HIS A 191 0.43 9.08 -9.83
N ASN A 192 0.52 10.13 -10.66
CA ASN A 192 1.68 10.40 -11.50
C ASN A 192 2.93 10.73 -10.66
N LEU A 193 2.79 11.57 -9.64
CA LEU A 193 3.91 11.91 -8.73
C LEU A 193 4.40 10.66 -7.98
N LEU A 194 3.50 9.90 -7.37
CA LEU A 194 3.85 8.69 -6.63
C LEU A 194 4.49 7.65 -7.56
N GLY A 195 3.91 7.40 -8.74
CA GLY A 195 4.43 6.40 -9.68
C GLY A 195 5.85 6.73 -10.16
N GLN A 196 6.18 8.01 -10.33
CA GLN A 196 7.52 8.46 -10.69
C GLN A 196 8.53 8.25 -9.55
N GLU A 197 8.18 8.63 -8.32
CA GLU A 197 9.07 8.45 -7.17
C GLU A 197 9.31 6.97 -6.87
N VAL A 198 8.26 6.14 -6.95
CA VAL A 198 8.43 4.69 -6.76
C VAL A 198 9.34 4.11 -7.84
N ALA A 199 9.16 4.46 -9.11
CA ALA A 199 10.06 3.98 -10.18
C ALA A 199 11.53 4.38 -9.95
N LYS A 200 11.76 5.62 -9.50
CA LYS A 200 13.11 6.10 -9.14
C LYS A 200 13.70 5.28 -7.99
N ARG A 201 12.93 5.02 -6.93
CA ARG A 201 13.39 4.23 -5.78
C ARG A 201 13.66 2.77 -6.15
N VAL A 202 12.78 2.16 -6.95
CA VAL A 202 12.98 0.79 -7.47
C VAL A 202 14.26 0.72 -8.29
N THR A 203 14.50 1.68 -9.19
CA THR A 203 15.73 1.71 -10.00
C THR A 203 16.99 1.76 -9.12
N ALA A 204 16.97 2.54 -8.03
CA ALA A 204 18.08 2.63 -7.09
C ALA A 204 18.30 1.35 -6.24
N LEU A 205 17.28 0.49 -6.10
CA LEU A 205 17.41 -0.80 -5.43
C LEU A 205 17.95 -1.90 -6.37
N MET A 206 17.89 -1.68 -7.69
CA MET A 206 18.38 -2.62 -8.70
C MET A 206 19.89 -2.49 -8.99
N THR A 207 20.50 -1.38 -8.58
CA THR A 207 21.94 -1.09 -8.73
C THR A 207 22.73 -1.66 -7.57
#